data_AF-A0A1G7XKK2-F1
#
_entry.id   AF-A0A1G7XKK2-F1
#
_cell.length_a   1.000
_cell.length_b   1.000
_cell.length_c   1.000
_cell.angle_alpha   90.00
_cell.angle_beta   90.00
_cell.angle_gamma   90.00
#
_symmetry.space_group_name_H-M   'P 1'
#
loop_
_entity.id
_entity.type
_entity.pdbx_description
1 polymer ?
#
loop_
_entity_poly.entity_id
_entity_poly.type
_entity_poly.pdbx_seq_one_letter_code
_entity_poly.pdbx_strand_id
1 'polypeptide(L)'
;MPSRRLSRRRLPLLAGAALAALLLASDPAFAVGLDQARAQGMVCEGRDGLIHKAAGGPGVDGLIADVNAKRMATYRDIAAKDNVPLAQVQAFYGQTLQGKHGGCR
;
A
#
# COMPACT_ATOMS: atom_id res chain seq x y z
N MET A 1 67.08 -22.91 10.12
CA MET A 1 65.76 -22.96 9.46
C MET A 1 64.67 -22.81 10.52
N PRO A 2 63.91 -21.69 10.60
CA PRO A 2 62.81 -21.59 11.55
C PRO A 2 61.47 -22.03 10.91
N SER A 3 60.77 -22.94 11.58
CA SER A 3 59.43 -23.38 11.21
C SER A 3 58.39 -22.31 11.55
N ARG A 4 57.69 -21.77 10.54
CA ARG A 4 56.52 -20.89 10.72
C ARG A 4 55.33 -21.72 11.18
N ARG A 5 54.94 -21.57 12.44
CA ARG A 5 53.63 -22.06 12.93
C ARG A 5 52.55 -21.10 12.42
N LEU A 6 51.61 -21.61 11.64
CA LEU A 6 50.43 -20.87 11.19
C LEU A 6 49.55 -20.54 12.40
N SER A 7 49.53 -19.27 12.77
CA SER A 7 48.64 -18.72 13.78
C SER A 7 47.20 -18.83 13.28
N ARG A 8 46.39 -19.67 13.93
CA ARG A 8 44.93 -19.71 13.73
C ARG A 8 44.36 -18.39 14.23
N ARG A 9 44.15 -17.44 13.31
CA ARG A 9 43.39 -16.22 13.59
C ARG A 9 41.99 -16.64 14.04
N ARG A 10 41.70 -16.46 15.32
CA ARG A 10 40.33 -16.55 15.85
C ARG A 10 39.57 -15.38 15.25
N LEU A 11 38.76 -15.63 14.21
CA LEU A 11 37.83 -14.61 13.71
C LEU A 11 36.98 -14.15 14.92
N PRO A 12 36.89 -12.84 15.18
CA PRO A 12 36.29 -12.34 16.39
C PRO A 12 34.78 -12.59 16.34
N LEU A 13 34.26 -13.29 17.34
CA LEU A 13 32.83 -13.52 17.60
C LEU A 13 31.99 -12.21 17.60
N LEU A 14 32.65 -11.06 17.74
CA LEU A 14 32.06 -9.73 17.70
C LEU A 14 31.50 -9.33 16.31
N ALA A 15 32.08 -9.84 15.22
CA ALA A 15 31.59 -9.56 13.87
C ALA A 15 30.26 -10.30 13.56
N GLY A 16 30.03 -11.46 14.18
CA GLY A 16 28.78 -12.21 14.03
C GLY A 16 27.60 -11.57 14.78
N ALA A 17 27.86 -10.99 15.96
CA ALA A 17 26.83 -10.33 16.76
C ALA A 17 26.29 -9.04 16.12
N ALA A 18 27.15 -8.26 15.45
CA ALA A 18 26.73 -7.06 14.73
C ALA A 18 25.84 -7.40 13.51
N LEU A 19 26.13 -8.49 12.79
CA LEU A 19 25.33 -8.90 11.64
C LEU A 19 23.96 -9.46 12.05
N ALA A 20 23.86 -10.13 13.20
CA ALA A 20 22.61 -10.62 13.76
C ALA A 20 21.67 -9.48 14.23
N ALA A 21 22.22 -8.37 14.73
CA ALA A 21 21.44 -7.21 15.13
C ALA A 21 20.81 -6.45 13.95
N LEU A 22 21.46 -6.41 12.77
CA LEU A 22 20.88 -5.78 11.57
C LEU A 22 19.72 -6.58 10.96
N LEU A 23 19.68 -7.91 11.14
CA LEU A 23 18.59 -8.77 10.64
C LEU A 23 17.29 -8.62 11.44
N LEU A 24 17.34 -8.07 12.65
CA LEU A 24 16.17 -7.84 13.52
C LEU A 24 15.49 -6.49 13.28
N ALA A 25 16.12 -5.59 12.51
CA ALA A 25 15.63 -4.23 12.26
C ALA A 25 14.87 -4.09 10.91
N SER A 26 14.54 -5.20 10.25
CA SER A 26 13.68 -5.17 9.07
C SER A 26 12.22 -5.04 9.51
N ASP A 27 11.76 -3.81 9.70
CA ASP A 27 10.33 -3.52 9.77
C ASP A 27 9.70 -3.90 8.42
N PRO A 28 8.80 -4.91 8.37
CA PRO A 28 8.00 -5.10 7.18
C PRO A 28 7.16 -3.83 6.98
N ALA A 29 7.43 -3.10 5.90
CA ALA A 29 6.60 -1.98 5.47
C ALA A 29 5.22 -2.53 5.07
N PHE A 30 4.34 -2.71 6.05
CA PHE A 30 2.94 -3.08 5.79
C PHE A 30 2.25 -1.88 5.16
N ALA A 31 2.14 -1.89 3.83
CA ALA A 31 1.24 -0.98 3.14
C ALA A 31 -0.19 -1.23 3.64
N VAL A 32 -0.86 -0.17 4.11
CA VAL A 32 -2.26 -0.28 4.54
C VAL A 32 -3.13 -0.72 3.37
N GLY A 33 -3.85 -1.83 3.54
CA GLY A 33 -4.76 -2.35 2.52
C GLY A 33 -6.04 -1.52 2.43
N LEU A 34 -6.70 -1.53 1.27
CA LEU A 34 -7.96 -0.79 1.06
C LEU A 34 -9.07 -1.23 2.03
N ASP A 35 -9.26 -2.53 2.23
CA ASP A 35 -10.28 -3.05 3.15
C ASP A 35 -10.02 -2.62 4.59
N GLN A 36 -8.76 -2.71 5.02
CA GLN A 36 -8.33 -2.26 6.34
C GLN A 36 -8.55 -0.75 6.50
N ALA A 37 -8.14 0.06 5.52
CA ALA A 37 -8.30 1.51 5.57
C ALA A 37 -9.79 1.91 5.67
N ARG A 38 -10.68 1.21 4.98
CA ARG A 38 -12.13 1.42 5.09
C ARG A 38 -12.66 1.01 6.46
N ALA A 39 -12.30 -0.19 6.93
CA ALA A 39 -12.72 -0.69 8.23
C ALA A 39 -12.27 0.22 9.39
N GLN A 40 -11.11 0.86 9.24
CA GLN A 40 -10.56 1.81 10.22
C GLN A 40 -11.04 3.25 10.01
N GLY A 41 -11.91 3.52 9.03
CA GLY A 41 -12.42 4.86 8.74
C GLY A 41 -11.36 5.84 8.23
N MET A 42 -10.22 5.33 7.76
CA MET A 42 -9.14 6.16 7.20
C MET A 42 -9.50 6.73 5.84
N VAL A 43 -10.29 5.98 5.06
CA VAL A 43 -10.82 6.38 3.75
C VAL A 43 -12.31 6.10 3.66
N CYS A 44 -12.99 6.76 2.73
CA CYS A 44 -14.42 6.57 2.44
C CYS A 44 -14.68 6.52 0.93
N GLU A 45 -15.80 5.90 0.50
CA GLU A 45 -16.19 5.84 -0.91
C GLU A 45 -16.94 7.11 -1.34
N GLY A 46 -16.44 7.77 -2.38
CA GLY A 46 -17.02 8.96 -2.98
C GLY A 46 -18.15 8.65 -3.95
N ARG A 47 -18.99 9.66 -4.21
CA ARG A 47 -20.07 9.59 -5.21
C ARG A 47 -19.55 9.48 -6.66
N ASP A 48 -18.28 9.77 -6.84
CA ASP A 48 -17.50 9.68 -8.08
C ASP A 48 -16.84 8.30 -8.29
N GLY A 49 -17.12 7.33 -7.42
CA GLY A 49 -16.53 6.00 -7.48
C GLY A 49 -15.06 5.95 -7.04
N LEU A 50 -14.52 7.03 -6.48
CA LEU A 50 -13.14 7.09 -5.98
C LEU A 50 -13.12 7.01 -4.45
N ILE A 51 -11.97 6.67 -3.87
CA ILE A 51 -11.79 6.78 -2.42
C ILE A 51 -11.25 8.15 -2.06
N HIS A 52 -11.75 8.71 -0.97
CA HIS A 52 -11.33 9.99 -0.42
C HIS A 52 -10.76 9.79 0.99
N LYS A 53 -9.92 10.74 1.42
CA LYS A 53 -9.38 10.76 2.78
C LYS A 53 -10.51 11.05 3.76
N ALA A 54 -10.68 10.18 4.74
CA ALA A 54 -11.56 10.39 5.88
C ALA A 54 -10.70 10.76 7.10
N ALA A 55 -10.50 9.85 8.05
CA ALA A 55 -9.60 10.11 9.18
C ALA A 55 -8.12 10.21 8.78
N GLY A 56 -7.72 9.63 7.63
CA GLY A 56 -6.33 9.57 7.22
C GLY A 56 -5.48 8.59 8.05
N GLY A 57 -4.15 8.69 7.95
CA GLY A 57 -3.21 7.83 8.64
C GLY A 57 -1.93 7.59 7.82
N PRO A 58 -0.91 6.92 8.39
CA PRO A 58 0.30 6.57 7.67
C PRO A 58 -0.02 5.75 6.41
N GLY A 59 0.55 6.11 5.28
CA GLY A 59 0.38 5.39 4.00
C GLY A 59 -0.96 5.59 3.28
N VAL A 60 -1.92 6.30 3.87
CA VAL A 60 -3.27 6.49 3.28
C VAL A 60 -3.22 7.31 1.99
N ASP A 61 -2.37 8.34 1.91
CA ASP A 61 -2.30 9.17 0.71
C ASP A 61 -1.76 8.39 -0.51
N GLY A 62 -0.78 7.51 -0.28
CA GLY A 62 -0.29 6.58 -1.30
C GLY A 62 -1.37 5.59 -1.74
N LEU A 63 -2.09 5.01 -0.78
CA LEU A 63 -3.23 4.13 -1.06
C LEU A 63 -4.31 4.83 -1.91
N ILE A 64 -4.67 6.08 -1.57
CA ILE A 64 -5.65 6.87 -2.32
C ILE A 64 -5.17 7.07 -3.76
N ALA A 65 -3.92 7.49 -3.95
CA ALA A 65 -3.35 7.70 -5.28
C ALA A 65 -3.39 6.41 -6.12
N ASP A 66 -2.94 5.29 -5.55
CA ASP A 66 -2.84 4.01 -6.24
C ASP A 66 -4.22 3.44 -6.63
N VAL A 67 -5.17 3.46 -5.70
CA VAL A 67 -6.52 2.94 -5.94
C VAL A 67 -7.27 3.81 -6.94
N ASN A 68 -7.21 5.13 -6.80
CA ASN A 68 -7.92 6.04 -7.69
C ASN A 68 -7.33 6.01 -9.10
N ALA A 69 -6.00 5.89 -9.26
CA ALA A 69 -5.39 5.72 -10.57
C ALA A 69 -5.90 4.45 -11.28
N LYS A 70 -5.94 3.31 -10.57
CA LYS A 70 -6.47 2.04 -11.11
C LYS A 70 -7.94 2.16 -11.49
N ARG A 71 -8.77 2.71 -10.61
CA ARG A 71 -10.21 2.90 -10.88
C ARG A 71 -10.44 3.82 -12.08
N MET A 72 -9.73 4.95 -12.16
CA MET A 72 -9.87 5.88 -13.28
C MET A 72 -9.43 5.28 -14.62
N ALA A 73 -8.40 4.42 -14.63
CA ALA A 73 -8.03 3.68 -15.84
C ALA A 73 -9.19 2.78 -16.31
N THR A 74 -9.77 2.00 -15.39
CA THR A 74 -10.94 1.14 -15.68
C THR A 74 -12.15 1.96 -16.13
N TYR A 75 -12.45 3.08 -15.47
CA TYR A 75 -13.62 3.88 -15.80
C TYR A 75 -13.52 4.54 -17.17
N ARG A 76 -12.32 5.01 -17.55
CA ARG A 76 -12.08 5.54 -18.89
C ARG A 76 -12.22 4.46 -19.96
N ASP A 77 -11.72 3.26 -19.69
CA ASP A 77 -11.84 2.12 -20.61
C ASP A 77 -13.31 1.73 -20.82
N ILE A 78 -14.11 1.63 -19.75
CA ILE A 78 -15.56 1.37 -19.84
C ILE A 78 -16.27 2.49 -20.59
N ALA A 79 -16.00 3.75 -20.24
CA ALA A 79 -16.63 4.90 -20.89
C ALA A 79 -16.36 4.93 -22.40
N ALA A 80 -15.14 4.60 -22.81
CA ALA A 80 -14.76 4.52 -24.21
C ALA A 80 -15.42 3.33 -24.94
N LYS A 81 -15.45 2.15 -24.31
CA LYS A 81 -16.06 0.94 -24.88
C LYS A 81 -17.57 1.07 -25.08
N ASP A 82 -18.25 1.64 -24.09
CA ASP A 82 -19.70 1.73 -24.08
C ASP A 82 -20.23 3.05 -24.67
N ASN A 83 -19.30 3.94 -25.09
CA ASN A 83 -19.60 5.27 -25.62
C ASN A 83 -20.53 6.09 -24.70
N VAL A 84 -20.21 6.09 -23.41
CA VAL A 84 -20.95 6.83 -22.37
C VAL A 84 -20.04 7.87 -21.69
N PRO A 85 -20.60 8.94 -21.11
CA PRO A 85 -19.82 9.89 -20.33
C PRO A 85 -19.08 9.22 -19.16
N LEU A 86 -17.81 9.55 -18.95
CA LEU A 86 -17.02 9.07 -17.80
C LEU A 86 -17.72 9.33 -16.46
N ALA A 87 -18.36 10.50 -16.31
CA ALA A 87 -19.10 10.86 -15.12
C ALA A 87 -20.26 9.89 -14.82
N GLN A 88 -20.88 9.29 -15.84
CA GLN A 88 -21.93 8.30 -15.66
C GLN A 88 -21.37 6.99 -15.11
N VAL A 89 -20.22 6.54 -15.61
CA VAL A 89 -19.51 5.36 -15.09
C VAL A 89 -19.09 5.59 -13.65
N GLN A 90 -18.49 6.75 -13.36
CA GLN A 90 -18.11 7.16 -12.02
C GLN A 90 -19.29 7.18 -11.05
N ALA A 91 -20.42 7.77 -11.43
CA ALA A 91 -21.62 7.80 -10.60
C ALA A 91 -22.18 6.40 -10.32
N PHE A 92 -22.20 5.52 -11.32
CA PHE A 92 -22.64 4.13 -11.18
C PHE A 92 -21.78 3.36 -10.17
N TYR A 93 -20.45 3.45 -10.31
CA TYR A 93 -19.54 2.80 -9.37
C TYR A 93 -19.55 3.47 -8.00
N GLY A 94 -19.72 4.79 -7.92
CA GLY A 94 -19.93 5.52 -6.67
C GLY A 94 -21.10 4.95 -5.90
N GLN A 95 -22.27 4.86 -6.52
CA GLN A 95 -23.46 4.26 -5.89
C GLN A 95 -23.21 2.81 -5.46
N THR A 96 -22.60 2.00 -6.33
CA THR A 96 -22.32 0.58 -6.07
C THR A 96 -21.39 0.38 -4.87
N LEU A 97 -20.30 1.15 -4.83
CA LEU A 97 -19.28 1.05 -3.79
C LEU A 97 -19.77 1.62 -2.47
N GLN A 98 -20.50 2.73 -2.48
CA GLN A 98 -21.13 3.28 -1.30
C GLN A 98 -22.14 2.31 -0.68
N GLY A 99 -22.92 1.59 -1.50
CA GLY A 99 -23.84 0.56 -1.01
C GLY A 99 -23.13 -0.63 -0.36
N LYS A 100 -21.92 -0.97 -0.83
CA LYS A 100 -21.14 -2.10 -0.30
C LYS A 100 -20.29 -1.76 0.92
N HIS A 101 -19.77 -0.54 0.98
CA HIS A 101 -18.70 -0.18 1.92
C HIS A 101 -18.96 1.08 2.73
N GLY A 102 -20.09 1.75 2.51
CA GLY A 102 -20.40 3.06 3.08
C GLY A 102 -19.75 4.20 2.30
N GLY A 103 -20.45 5.32 2.24
CA GLY A 103 -19.97 6.52 1.56
C GLY A 103 -19.31 7.53 2.49
N CYS A 104 -18.58 8.47 1.89
CA CYS A 104 -18.18 9.70 2.57
C CYS A 104 -19.42 10.45 3.06
N ARG A 105 -19.40 10.90 4.31
CA ARG A 105 -20.47 11.69 4.94
C ARG A 105 -20.20 13.17 4.77
#